data_AF-A0A2V0PA40-F1
#
_entry.id   AF-A0A2V0PA40-F1
#
_cell.length_a   1.000
_cell.length_b   1.000
_cell.length_c   1.000
_cell.angle_alpha   90.00
_cell.angle_beta   90.00
_cell.angle_gamma   90.00
#
_symmetry.space_group_name_H-M   'P 1'
#
loop_
_entity.id
_entity.type
_entity.pdbx_description
1 polymer ?
#
loop_
_entity_poly.entity_id
_entity_poly.type
_entity_poly.pdbx_seq_one_letter_code
_entity_poly.pdbx_strand_id
1 'polypeptide(L)'
;MAMSLRASLARVAAQPARVGRRSVVSVQATGVINPSVKKDLDKVVDTIKADEIEGKKGVFCRCWRSAKFPYCDGKHAAHNKETGDNVGPLIIEKP
;
A
#
# COMPACT_ATOMS: atom_id res chain seq x y z
N MET A 1 22.15 69.30 1.57
CA MET A 1 22.06 67.83 1.42
C MET A 1 20.59 67.47 1.22
N ALA A 2 20.16 67.23 -0.01
CA ALA A 2 18.77 66.86 -0.30
C ALA A 2 18.76 65.49 -1.00
N MET A 3 18.09 64.54 -0.36
CA MET A 3 17.94 63.15 -0.77
C MET A 3 17.03 63.06 -2.01
N SER A 4 17.43 62.28 -3.01
CA SER A 4 16.53 61.82 -4.08
C SER A 4 16.60 60.31 -4.13
N LEU A 5 15.60 59.64 -3.57
CA LEU A 5 15.42 58.20 -3.63
C LEU A 5 14.66 57.87 -4.91
N ARG A 6 15.32 57.25 -5.89
CA ARG A 6 14.65 56.64 -7.04
C ARG A 6 14.31 55.20 -6.70
N ALA A 7 13.02 54.92 -6.50
CA ALA A 7 12.52 53.55 -6.37
C ALA A 7 12.38 52.94 -7.77
N SER A 8 13.26 52.00 -8.12
CA SER A 8 13.12 51.19 -9.34
C SER A 8 12.20 50.01 -9.08
N LEU A 9 10.98 50.06 -9.63
CA LEU A 9 10.05 48.92 -9.68
C LEU A 9 10.56 47.90 -10.69
N ALA A 10 11.17 46.81 -10.21
CA ALA A 10 11.44 45.63 -11.03
C ALA A 10 10.15 44.80 -11.17
N ARG A 11 9.67 44.60 -12.41
CA ARG A 11 8.59 43.65 -12.71
C ARG A 11 9.09 42.23 -12.50
N VAL A 12 8.50 41.51 -11.54
CA VAL A 12 8.70 40.05 -11.39
C VAL A 12 7.88 39.36 -12.49
N ALA A 13 8.57 38.78 -13.48
CA ALA A 13 7.93 37.91 -14.47
C ALA A 13 7.62 36.55 -13.83
N ALA A 14 6.34 36.16 -13.82
CA ALA A 14 5.92 34.83 -13.39
C ALA A 14 6.42 33.77 -14.40
N GLN A 15 7.26 32.85 -13.93
CA GLN A 15 7.68 31.71 -14.75
C GLN A 15 6.63 30.60 -14.66
N PRO A 16 6.32 29.90 -15.77
CA PRO A 16 5.38 28.80 -15.74
C PRO A 16 5.99 27.65 -14.92
N ALA A 17 5.18 27.06 -14.03
CA ALA A 17 5.57 25.88 -13.28
C ALA A 17 5.95 24.77 -14.25
N ARG A 18 7.21 24.31 -14.21
CA ARG A 18 7.64 23.11 -14.95
C ARG A 18 6.98 21.90 -14.30
N VAL A 19 5.86 21.45 -14.85
CA VAL A 19 5.28 20.15 -14.51
C VAL A 19 6.26 19.10 -15.05
N GLY A 20 7.11 18.57 -14.17
CA GLY A 20 7.99 17.46 -14.50
C GLY A 20 7.14 16.29 -15.02
N ARG A 21 7.45 15.81 -16.22
CA ARG A 21 6.82 14.63 -16.80
C ARG A 21 7.07 13.45 -15.85
N ARG A 22 6.05 13.02 -15.10
CA ARG A 22 6.14 11.78 -14.32
C ARG A 22 6.43 10.65 -15.29
N SER A 23 7.61 10.05 -15.19
CA SER A 23 7.92 8.81 -15.87
C SER A 23 6.94 7.75 -15.39
N VAL A 24 5.94 7.45 -16.22
CA VAL A 24 5.03 6.32 -15.99
C VAL A 24 5.83 5.08 -16.36
N VAL A 25 6.49 4.48 -15.38
CA VAL A 25 7.07 3.14 -15.56
C VAL A 25 5.90 2.17 -15.62
N SER A 26 5.69 1.55 -16.78
CA SER A 26 4.72 0.47 -16.93
C SER A 26 5.26 -0.75 -16.18
N VAL A 27 4.81 -0.96 -14.94
CA VAL A 27 5.04 -2.21 -14.22
C VAL A 27 4.09 -3.24 -14.84
N GLN A 28 4.63 -4.17 -15.62
CA GLN A 28 3.87 -5.34 -16.05
C GLN A 28 3.59 -6.20 -14.81
N ALA A 29 2.37 -6.12 -14.27
CA ALA A 29 1.91 -6.99 -13.20
C ALA A 29 1.77 -8.44 -13.73
N THR A 30 2.88 -9.15 -13.82
CA THR A 30 2.97 -10.56 -14.23
C THR A 30 2.98 -11.51 -13.02
N GLY A 31 2.38 -11.08 -11.91
CA GLY A 31 2.58 -11.72 -10.61
C GLY A 31 1.41 -12.60 -10.19
N VAL A 32 1.63 -13.92 -10.11
CA VAL A 32 0.80 -14.81 -9.31
C VAL A 32 0.80 -14.30 -7.85
N ILE A 33 -0.36 -13.91 -7.33
CA ILE A 33 -0.47 -13.37 -5.96
C ILE A 33 -0.20 -14.46 -4.92
N ASN A 34 -0.77 -15.65 -5.13
CA ASN A 34 -0.64 -16.81 -4.26
C ASN A 34 0.47 -17.77 -4.75
N PRO A 35 1.67 -17.76 -4.15
CA PRO A 35 2.78 -18.61 -4.60
C PRO A 35 2.60 -20.09 -4.22
N SER A 36 1.94 -20.42 -3.11
CA SER A 36 2.03 -21.77 -2.53
C SER A 36 0.80 -22.28 -1.75
N VAL A 37 -0.20 -21.46 -1.45
CA VAL A 37 -1.34 -21.89 -0.63
C VAL A 37 -2.33 -22.71 -1.47
N LYS A 38 -2.61 -23.95 -1.07
CA LYS A 38 -3.70 -24.81 -1.62
C LYS A 38 -3.79 -24.80 -3.16
N LYS A 39 -2.66 -25.06 -3.83
CA LYS A 39 -2.52 -24.93 -5.31
C LYS A 39 -3.23 -26.02 -6.10
N ASP A 40 -3.72 -27.04 -5.42
CA ASP A 40 -4.61 -28.09 -5.91
C ASP A 40 -6.05 -27.59 -6.15
N LEU A 41 -6.44 -26.44 -5.57
CA LEU A 41 -7.77 -25.86 -5.73
C LEU A 41 -7.79 -24.82 -6.86
N ASP A 42 -8.77 -24.93 -7.76
CA ASP A 42 -9.03 -23.92 -8.80
C ASP A 42 -9.27 -22.52 -8.21
N LYS A 43 -9.88 -22.48 -7.01
CA LYS A 43 -10.16 -21.26 -6.27
C LYS A 43 -10.10 -21.54 -4.77
N VAL A 44 -9.17 -20.87 -4.09
CA VAL A 44 -9.04 -20.96 -2.64
C VAL A 44 -10.04 -20.03 -1.95
N VAL A 45 -10.94 -20.60 -1.15
CA VAL A 45 -11.93 -19.91 -0.33
C VAL A 45 -11.87 -20.47 1.09
N ASP A 46 -11.85 -19.60 2.09
CA ASP A 46 -11.93 -19.96 3.51
C ASP A 46 -13.17 -19.30 4.12
N THR A 47 -13.98 -20.09 4.83
CA THR A 47 -15.18 -19.62 5.54
C THR A 47 -14.96 -19.81 7.02
N ILE A 48 -15.12 -18.73 7.79
CA ILE A 48 -14.93 -18.72 9.24
C ILE A 48 -16.17 -18.10 9.83
N LYS A 49 -16.84 -18.83 10.73
CA LYS A 49 -18.00 -18.28 11.42
C LYS A 49 -17.51 -17.30 12.47
N ALA A 50 -18.22 -16.18 12.63
CA ALA A 50 -17.86 -15.17 13.62
C ALA A 50 -17.73 -15.78 15.03
N ASP A 51 -18.61 -16.70 15.40
CA ASP A 51 -18.61 -17.32 16.73
C ASP A 51 -17.38 -18.20 16.98
N GLU A 52 -16.80 -18.79 15.93
CA GLU A 52 -15.62 -19.68 16.00
C GLU A 52 -14.29 -18.91 16.09
N ILE A 53 -14.28 -17.59 15.86
CA ILE A 53 -13.08 -16.77 16.02
C ILE A 53 -12.66 -16.74 17.49
N GLU A 54 -11.45 -17.18 17.79
CA GLU A 54 -10.96 -17.16 19.17
C GLU A 54 -10.71 -15.72 19.67
N GLY A 55 -11.14 -15.43 20.89
CA GLY A 55 -10.93 -14.14 21.55
C GLY A 55 -11.80 -12.99 21.01
N LYS A 56 -11.34 -11.75 21.25
CA LYS A 56 -12.09 -10.51 20.91
C LYS A 56 -11.97 -10.11 19.44
N LYS A 57 -10.95 -10.60 18.72
CA LYS A 57 -10.72 -10.25 17.31
C LYS A 57 -10.04 -11.36 16.54
N GLY A 58 -10.43 -11.53 15.29
CA GLY A 58 -9.76 -12.37 14.30
C GLY A 58 -8.90 -11.52 13.37
N VAL A 59 -7.73 -12.02 13.00
CA VAL A 59 -6.81 -11.34 12.09
C VAL A 59 -6.48 -12.26 10.91
N PHE A 60 -6.90 -11.87 9.72
CA PHE A 60 -6.88 -12.72 8.52
C PHE A 60 -5.91 -12.21 7.47
N CYS A 61 -5.21 -13.15 6.82
CA CYS A 61 -4.20 -12.88 5.81
C CYS A 61 -4.84 -12.40 4.51
N ARG A 62 -4.26 -11.35 3.90
CA ARG A 62 -4.59 -10.92 2.53
C ARG A 62 -3.38 -10.92 1.58
N CYS A 63 -2.18 -11.22 2.10
CA CYS A 63 -0.94 -11.18 1.32
C CYS A 63 -0.53 -12.55 0.75
N TRP A 64 -1.21 -13.64 1.11
CA TRP A 64 -0.87 -15.01 0.67
C TRP A 64 0.55 -15.47 1.04
N ARG A 65 1.17 -14.87 2.06
CA ARG A 65 2.50 -15.28 2.56
C ARG A 65 2.45 -16.00 3.91
N SER A 66 1.31 -15.94 4.61
CA SER A 66 1.17 -16.51 5.94
C SER A 66 1.38 -18.02 5.95
N ALA A 67 2.17 -18.52 6.87
CA ALA A 67 2.29 -19.95 7.15
C ALA A 67 1.06 -20.50 7.90
N LYS A 68 0.25 -19.61 8.48
CA LYS A 68 -0.99 -19.94 9.21
C LYS A 68 -2.25 -19.56 8.43
N PHE A 69 -2.15 -19.45 7.09
CA PHE A 69 -3.29 -19.09 6.24
C PHE A 69 -4.50 -19.98 6.56
N PRO A 70 -5.70 -19.41 6.81
CA PRO A 70 -6.16 -18.05 6.47
C PRO A 70 -5.82 -16.95 7.49
N TYR A 71 -5.23 -17.28 8.64
CA TYR A 71 -4.86 -16.30 9.67
C TYR A 71 -3.60 -15.52 9.29
N CYS A 72 -3.49 -14.28 9.76
CA CYS A 72 -2.29 -13.47 9.60
C CYS A 72 -1.23 -13.84 10.64
N ASP A 73 0.01 -14.05 10.20
CA ASP A 73 1.18 -14.32 11.05
C ASP A 73 2.24 -13.20 10.98
N GLY A 74 1.91 -12.06 10.36
CA GLY A 74 2.81 -10.91 10.23
C GLY A 74 3.70 -10.92 8.98
N LYS A 75 3.74 -11.99 8.17
CA LYS A 75 4.62 -12.06 6.99
C LYS A 75 4.38 -11.00 5.91
N HIS A 76 3.23 -10.32 5.92
CA HIS A 76 2.98 -9.19 5.04
C HIS A 76 4.02 -8.07 5.21
N ALA A 77 4.59 -7.88 6.41
CA ALA A 77 5.60 -6.85 6.64
C ALA A 77 6.90 -7.11 5.85
N ALA A 78 7.37 -8.36 5.82
CA ALA A 78 8.54 -8.75 5.03
C ALA A 78 8.27 -8.59 3.53
N HIS A 79 7.13 -9.10 3.06
CA HIS A 79 6.68 -8.94 1.66
C HIS A 79 6.63 -7.47 1.23
N ASN A 80 6.03 -6.59 2.04
CA ASN A 80 5.97 -5.15 1.78
C ASN A 80 7.37 -4.54 1.69
N LYS A 81 8.26 -4.88 2.62
CA LYS A 81 9.64 -4.36 2.63
C LYS A 81 10.44 -4.79 1.39
N GLU A 82 10.27 -6.03 0.95
CA GLU A 82 11.00 -6.61 -0.18
C GLU A 82 10.48 -6.10 -1.53
N THR A 83 9.16 -5.94 -1.66
CA THR A 83 8.51 -5.63 -2.94
C THR A 83 8.12 -4.15 -3.11
N GLY A 84 8.14 -3.37 -2.03
CA GLY A 84 7.60 -2.01 -2.01
C GLY A 84 6.06 -1.97 -1.94
N ASP A 85 5.42 -3.11 -1.65
CA ASP A 85 3.97 -3.23 -1.50
C ASP A 85 3.48 -2.66 -0.13
N ASN A 86 2.17 -2.54 0.03
CA ASN A 86 1.53 -1.94 1.20
C ASN A 86 0.34 -2.75 1.74
N VAL A 87 0.33 -4.06 1.51
CA VAL A 87 -0.76 -4.94 1.96
C VAL A 87 -0.76 -5.14 3.48
N GLY A 88 -1.94 -5.39 4.04
CA GLY A 88 -2.14 -5.67 5.45
C GLY A 88 -3.29 -6.64 5.69
N PRO A 89 -3.45 -7.16 6.92
CA PRO A 89 -4.51 -8.11 7.24
C PRO A 89 -5.90 -7.49 7.19
N LEU A 90 -6.92 -8.34 7.23
CA LEU A 90 -8.29 -7.98 7.62
C LEU A 90 -8.44 -8.27 9.12
N ILE A 91 -8.94 -7.30 9.89
CA ILE A 91 -9.25 -7.47 11.31
C ILE A 91 -10.77 -7.48 11.47
N ILE A 92 -11.30 -8.52 12.12
CA ILE A 92 -12.70 -8.62 12.50
C ILE A 92 -12.76 -8.58 14.02
N GLU A 93 -13.40 -7.55 14.57
CA GLU A 93 -13.63 -7.42 16.01
C GLU A 93 -15.03 -7.94 16.35
N LYS A 94 -15.13 -8.77 17.39
CA LYS A 94 -16.43 -9.18 17.92
C LYS A 94 -17.03 -8.02 18.73
N PRO A 95 -18.34 -7.78 18.61
CA PRO A 95 -19.03 -6.80 19.45
C PRO A 95 -18.95 -7.18 20.94
#